data_AF-A0A382P2E9-F1
#
_entry.id   AF-A0A382P2E9-F1
#
_cell.length_a   1.000
_cell.length_b   1.000
_cell.length_c   1.000
_cell.angle_alpha   90.00
_cell.angle_beta   90.00
_cell.angle_gamma   90.00
#
_symmetry.space_group_name_H-M   'P 1'
#
loop_
_entity.id
_entity.type
_entity.pdbx_description
1 polymer ?
#
loop_
_entity_poly.entity_id
_entity_poly.type
_entity_poly.pdbx_seq_one_letter_code
_entity_poly.pdbx_strand_id
1 'polypeptide(L)'
;MAYFPKIKKIKYEGPGSKNPLSFKWYDENEIVAGKTMRDHLRFSVVYWHTFRNPLSDPFGVGTAFRPWDDGSESVKNAQKRVKVAFEFMEKLGAPYYAFHDR
;
A
#
# COMPACT_ATOMS: atom_id res chain seq x y z
N MET A 1 -2.63 14.61 9.93
CA MET A 1 -1.18 14.32 10.08
C MET A 1 -0.90 13.04 9.31
N ALA A 2 0.19 12.98 8.54
CA ALA A 2 0.52 11.82 7.71
C ALA A 2 1.06 10.65 8.57
N TYR A 3 0.66 9.42 8.25
CA TYR A 3 1.13 8.18 8.87
C TYR A 3 2.48 7.72 8.33
N PHE A 4 2.82 8.10 7.10
CA PHE A 4 4.11 7.84 6.45
C PHE A 4 4.83 9.15 6.10
N PRO A 5 5.20 10.00 7.08
CA PRO A 5 5.65 11.37 6.81
C PRO A 5 6.93 11.46 5.98
N LYS A 6 7.77 10.41 6.00
CA LYS A 6 9.02 10.34 5.21
C LYS A 6 8.80 9.84 3.78
N ILE A 7 7.61 9.34 3.45
CA ILE A 7 7.28 8.76 2.15
C ILE A 7 6.39 9.76 1.40
N LYS A 8 6.86 10.16 0.22
CA LYS A 8 6.08 10.94 -0.76
C LYS A 8 5.41 9.98 -1.76
N LYS A 9 4.54 10.51 -2.63
CA LYS A 9 4.01 9.72 -3.75
C LYS A 9 5.17 9.13 -4.57
N ILE A 10 5.14 7.81 -4.79
CA ILE A 10 6.14 7.07 -5.54
C ILE A 10 5.99 7.45 -7.02
N LYS A 11 7.10 7.84 -7.64
CA LYS A 11 7.14 8.30 -9.02
C LYS A 11 7.85 7.30 -9.90
N TYR A 12 7.54 7.33 -11.19
CA TYR A 12 8.35 6.70 -12.21
C TYR A 12 9.65 7.48 -12.44
N GLU A 13 10.79 6.79 -12.46
CA GLU A 13 12.11 7.36 -12.74
C GLU A 13 12.89 6.56 -13.81
N GLY A 14 12.27 5.52 -14.35
CA GLY A 14 12.85 4.70 -15.42
C GLY A 14 13.86 3.63 -14.98
N PRO A 15 14.28 2.75 -15.92
CA PRO A 15 15.05 1.53 -15.62
C PRO A 15 16.43 1.77 -15.00
N GLY A 16 17.03 2.94 -15.27
CA GLY A 16 18.34 3.31 -14.73
C GLY A 16 18.33 3.78 -13.28
N SER A 17 17.16 4.08 -12.71
CA SER A 17 17.06 4.65 -11.36
C SER A 17 17.59 3.69 -10.28
N LYS A 18 18.37 4.26 -9.36
CA LYS A 18 18.86 3.58 -8.14
C LYS A 18 18.06 3.94 -6.89
N ASN A 19 17.11 4.89 -6.99
CA ASN A 19 16.27 5.27 -5.87
C ASN A 19 15.36 4.08 -5.51
N PRO A 20 15.41 3.50 -4.30
CA PRO A 20 14.57 2.35 -3.96
C PRO A 20 13.07 2.69 -3.93
N LEU A 21 12.71 3.97 -3.72
CA LEU A 21 11.33 4.45 -3.62
C LEU A 21 10.86 5.14 -4.92
N SER A 22 11.12 4.49 -6.04
CA SER A 22 10.64 4.88 -7.37
C SER A 22 10.21 3.65 -8.19
N PHE A 23 9.33 3.83 -9.15
CA PHE A 23 9.05 2.83 -10.17
C PHE A 23 10.10 2.90 -11.28
N LYS A 24 10.59 1.74 -11.70
CA LYS A 24 11.59 1.60 -12.78
C LYS A 24 10.94 1.23 -14.11
N TRP A 25 9.77 0.60 -14.04
CA TRP A 25 9.08 -0.01 -15.17
C TRP A 25 7.59 0.32 -15.21
N TYR A 26 7.03 0.78 -14.09
CA TYR A 26 5.62 1.16 -14.04
C TYR A 26 5.50 2.68 -14.19
N ASP A 27 5.22 3.12 -15.41
CA ASP A 27 4.67 4.44 -15.68
C ASP A 27 3.15 4.29 -15.87
N GLU A 28 2.36 4.87 -14.98
CA GLU A 28 0.91 4.73 -14.99
C GLU A 28 0.25 5.23 -16.28
N ASN A 29 0.91 6.14 -17.01
CA ASN A 29 0.39 6.76 -18.23
C ASN A 29 0.98 6.16 -19.52
N GLU A 30 1.98 5.28 -19.43
CA GLU A 30 2.57 4.67 -20.62
C GLU A 30 1.54 3.82 -21.35
N ILE A 31 1.38 4.07 -22.65
CA ILE A 31 0.44 3.35 -23.51
C ILE A 31 1.11 2.07 -24.04
N VAL A 32 0.55 0.93 -23.66
CA VAL A 32 0.95 -0.39 -24.15
C VAL A 32 -0.23 -0.98 -24.90
N ALA A 33 -0.06 -1.34 -26.17
CA ALA A 33 -1.12 -1.96 -26.99
C ALA A 33 -2.49 -1.22 -26.90
N GLY A 34 -2.46 0.12 -26.88
CA GLY A 34 -3.65 0.97 -26.89
C GLY A 34 -4.35 1.23 -25.56
N LYS A 35 -3.79 0.81 -24.41
CA LYS A 35 -4.27 1.23 -23.07
C LYS A 35 -3.10 1.66 -22.18
N THR A 36 -3.39 2.48 -21.17
CA THR A 36 -2.39 2.83 -20.16
C THR A 36 -1.95 1.59 -19.37
N MET A 37 -0.72 1.55 -18.85
CA MET A 37 -0.31 0.48 -17.94
C MET A 37 -1.24 0.36 -16.73
N ARG A 38 -1.75 1.49 -16.23
CA ARG A 38 -2.73 1.52 -15.14
C ARG A 38 -4.00 0.74 -15.48
N ASP A 39 -4.51 0.88 -16.71
CA ASP A 39 -5.73 0.20 -17.17
C ASP A 39 -5.52 -1.28 -17.46
N HIS A 40 -4.31 -1.67 -17.86
CA HIS A 40 -3.95 -3.08 -18.00
C HIS A 40 -3.80 -3.77 -16.65
N LEU A 41 -3.00 -3.18 -15.76
CA LEU A 41 -2.55 -3.86 -14.55
C LEU A 41 -3.56 -3.75 -13.41
N ARG A 42 -4.26 -2.61 -13.30
CA ARG A 42 -5.33 -2.39 -12.32
C ARG A 42 -4.94 -2.83 -10.90
N PHE A 43 -3.75 -2.43 -10.46
CA PHE A 43 -3.19 -2.90 -9.20
C PHE A 43 -4.12 -2.66 -8.01
N SER A 44 -4.15 -3.66 -7.12
CA SER A 44 -4.96 -3.66 -5.90
C SER A 44 -4.09 -3.91 -4.68
N VAL A 45 -4.34 -3.19 -3.59
CA VAL A 45 -3.73 -3.47 -2.27
C VAL A 45 -4.67 -4.35 -1.46
N VAL A 46 -4.14 -5.48 -0.96
CA VAL A 46 -4.90 -6.43 -0.14
C VAL A 46 -4.83 -6.04 1.33
N TYR A 47 -5.98 -5.68 1.90
CA TYR A 47 -6.05 -5.06 3.22
C TYR A 47 -5.51 -5.95 4.35
N TRP A 48 -5.78 -7.26 4.27
CA TRP A 48 -5.41 -8.23 5.31
C TRP A 48 -3.89 -8.35 5.47
N HIS A 49 -3.12 -8.47 4.39
CA HIS A 49 -1.65 -8.53 4.49
C HIS A 49 -1.04 -7.17 4.84
N THR A 50 -1.56 -6.08 4.28
CA THR A 50 -0.90 -4.78 4.42
C THR A 50 -1.17 -4.11 5.78
N PHE A 51 -2.40 -4.18 6.29
CA PHE A 51 -2.82 -3.39 7.45
C PHE A 51 -3.21 -4.21 8.68
N ARG A 52 -3.38 -5.53 8.57
CA ARG A 52 -3.83 -6.40 9.68
C ARG A 52 -2.87 -7.53 10.02
N ASN A 53 -2.09 -8.02 9.07
CA ASN A 53 -1.20 -9.14 9.30
C ASN A 53 -0.08 -8.75 10.29
N PRO A 54 0.02 -9.45 11.44
CA PRO A 54 1.01 -9.14 12.46
C PRO A 54 2.43 -9.67 12.13
N LEU A 55 2.62 -10.32 10.98
CA LEU A 55 3.85 -11.03 10.58
C LEU A 55 4.26 -12.10 11.61
N SER A 56 3.27 -12.80 12.16
CA SER A 56 3.47 -14.04 12.92
C SER A 56 3.55 -15.23 11.97
N ASP A 57 4.13 -16.33 12.43
CA ASP A 57 4.19 -17.59 11.71
C ASP A 57 3.87 -18.77 12.67
N PRO A 58 3.81 -20.03 12.21
CA PRO A 58 3.49 -21.16 13.07
C PRO A 58 4.46 -21.40 14.24
N PHE A 59 5.63 -20.75 14.24
CA PHE A 59 6.72 -20.93 15.19
C PHE A 59 7.01 -19.68 16.04
N GLY A 60 6.29 -18.57 15.83
CA GLY A 60 6.59 -17.30 16.49
C GLY A 60 5.44 -16.30 16.51
N VAL A 61 5.52 -15.36 17.47
CA VAL A 61 4.54 -14.27 17.62
C VAL A 61 4.74 -13.16 16.59
N GLY A 62 3.77 -12.25 16.49
CA GLY A 62 3.80 -11.13 15.56
C GLY A 62 4.99 -10.19 15.76
N THR A 63 5.58 -9.76 14.65
CA THR A 63 6.76 -8.87 14.61
C THR A 63 6.45 -7.51 13.98
N ALA A 64 5.27 -7.32 13.39
CA ALA A 64 4.90 -6.09 12.72
C ALA A 64 4.78 -4.91 13.69
N PHE A 65 5.58 -3.88 13.49
CA PHE A 65 5.43 -2.62 14.20
C PHE A 65 4.54 -1.65 13.40
N ARG A 66 3.35 -1.36 13.93
CA ARG A 66 2.32 -0.51 13.30
C ARG A 66 1.90 0.62 14.24
N PRO A 67 2.61 1.77 14.28
CA PRO A 67 2.35 2.87 15.23
C PRO A 67 0.91 3.42 15.23
N TRP A 68 0.18 3.19 14.15
CA TRP A 68 -1.20 3.63 13.98
C TRP A 68 -2.24 2.61 14.47
N ASP A 69 -1.87 1.36 14.72
CA ASP A 69 -2.79 0.33 15.18
C ASP A 69 -2.65 0.15 16.69
N ASP A 70 -3.75 0.28 17.44
CA ASP A 70 -3.77 0.03 18.89
C ASP A 70 -4.06 -1.43 19.26
N GLY A 71 -4.18 -2.32 18.27
CA GLY A 71 -4.46 -3.74 18.44
C GLY A 71 -5.91 -4.08 18.77
N SER A 72 -6.78 -3.09 18.98
CA SER A 72 -8.19 -3.34 19.31
C SER A 72 -9.04 -3.63 18.06
N GLU A 73 -10.13 -4.38 18.28
CA GLU A 73 -11.21 -4.57 17.30
C GLU A 73 -12.26 -3.43 17.33
N SER A 74 -11.90 -2.28 17.90
CA SER A 74 -12.82 -1.14 17.98
C SER A 74 -13.06 -0.53 16.59
N VAL A 75 -14.29 -0.03 16.35
CA VAL A 75 -14.62 0.73 15.14
C VAL A 75 -13.70 1.95 14.97
N LYS A 76 -13.31 2.58 16.08
CA LYS A 76 -12.37 3.70 16.08
C LYS A 76 -11.00 3.31 15.52
N ASN A 77 -10.46 2.16 15.91
CA ASN A 77 -9.20 1.66 15.39
C ASN A 77 -9.34 1.21 13.92
N ALA A 78 -10.47 0.60 13.56
CA ALA A 78 -10.78 0.28 12.16
C ALA A 78 -10.79 1.54 11.27
N GLN A 79 -11.47 2.61 11.68
CA GLN A 79 -11.46 3.91 10.97
C GLN A 79 -10.06 4.51 10.87
N LYS A 80 -9.22 4.35 11.91
CA LYS A 80 -7.83 4.82 11.89
C LYS A 80 -7.02 4.05 10.84
N ARG A 81 -7.13 2.71 10.79
CA ARG A 81 -6.49 1.89 9.76
C ARG A 81 -6.96 2.25 8.34
N VAL A 82 -8.24 2.53 8.14
CA VAL A 82 -8.75 2.98 6.83
C VAL A 82 -8.04 4.25 6.37
N LYS A 83 -7.89 5.26 7.25
CA LYS A 83 -7.15 6.48 6.90
C LYS A 83 -5.70 6.20 6.51
N VAL A 84 -5.03 5.30 7.23
CA VAL A 84 -3.67 4.85 6.91
C VAL A 84 -3.63 4.14 5.56
N ALA A 85 -4.62 3.30 5.27
CA ALA A 85 -4.70 2.53 4.06
C ALA A 85 -4.84 3.42 2.82
N PHE A 86 -5.74 4.40 2.88
CA PHE A 86 -5.91 5.36 1.79
C PHE A 86 -4.66 6.23 1.58
N GLU A 87 -3.98 6.66 2.64
CA GLU A 87 -2.68 7.35 2.49
C GLU A 87 -1.63 6.46 1.81
N PHE A 88 -1.54 5.19 2.20
CA PHE A 88 -0.60 4.23 1.59
C PHE A 88 -0.89 4.04 0.11
N MET A 89 -2.16 3.82 -0.26
CA MET A 89 -2.59 3.60 -1.64
C MET A 89 -2.38 4.85 -2.51
N GLU A 90 -2.68 6.04 -1.98
CA GLU A 90 -2.45 7.32 -2.67
C GLU A 90 -0.97 7.53 -2.96
N LYS A 91 -0.10 7.25 -1.97
CA LYS A 91 1.35 7.36 -2.14
C LYS A 91 1.89 6.32 -3.11
N LEU A 92 1.38 5.09 -3.08
CA LEU A 92 1.80 4.04 -4.00
C LEU A 92 1.26 4.27 -5.43
N GLY A 93 0.13 4.97 -5.58
CA GLY A 93 -0.58 5.09 -6.86
C GLY A 93 -1.43 3.87 -7.20
N ALA A 94 -1.85 3.09 -6.21
CA ALA A 94 -2.69 1.90 -6.43
C ALA A 94 -4.17 2.30 -6.55
N PRO A 95 -4.85 1.99 -7.68
CA PRO A 95 -6.23 2.44 -7.91
C PRO A 95 -7.31 1.60 -7.20
N TYR A 96 -6.99 0.38 -6.76
CA TYR A 96 -7.97 -0.52 -6.14
C TYR A 96 -7.48 -1.08 -4.79
N TYR A 97 -8.42 -1.65 -4.04
CA TYR A 97 -8.13 -2.45 -2.85
C TYR A 97 -9.11 -3.62 -2.72
N ALA A 98 -8.71 -4.62 -1.96
CA ALA A 98 -9.55 -5.76 -1.59
C ALA A 98 -9.49 -5.99 -0.09
N PHE A 99 -10.57 -6.47 0.52
CA PHE A 99 -10.67 -6.69 1.95
C PHE A 99 -11.57 -7.89 2.26
N HIS A 100 -11.35 -8.50 3.43
CA HIS A 100 -12.31 -9.41 4.06
C HIS A 100 -13.20 -8.59 4.99
N ASP A 101 -14.41 -9.07 5.26
CA ASP A 101 -15.36 -8.42 6.17
C ASP A 101 -14.89 -8.32 7.64
N ARG A 102 -13.87 -9.11 8.01
CA ARG A 102 -13.27 -9.19 9.36
C ARG A 102 -11.88 -8.55 9.45
#